data_AF-A0A379AXF9-F1
#
_entry.id   AF-A0A379AXF9-F1
#
_cell.length_a   1.000
_cell.length_b   1.000
_cell.length_c   1.000
_cell.angle_alpha   90.00
_cell.angle_beta   90.00
_cell.angle_gamma   90.00
#
_symmetry.space_group_name_H-M   'P 1'
#
loop_
_entity.id
_entity.type
_entity.pdbx_description
1 polymer ?
#
loop_
_entity_poly.entity_id
_entity_poly.type
_entity_poly.pdbx_seq_one_letter_code
_entity_poly.pdbx_strand_id
1 'polypeptide(L)' 'MKPMTKEEIIEQQRQLAIRFKPWMEDKKKREILTFQRPNGDIVDHYPDGREEVIKYAK' A
#
# COMPACT_ATOMS: atom_id res chain seq x y z
N MET A 1 22.62 17.31 0.21
CA MET A 1 21.21 17.62 0.56
C MET A 1 21.15 18.07 2.00
N LYS A 2 20.37 19.09 2.33
CA LYS A 2 20.05 19.38 3.73
C LYS A 2 19.15 18.26 4.27
N PRO A 3 19.35 17.77 5.51
CA PRO A 3 18.42 16.83 6.13
C PRO A 3 17.07 17.49 6.35
N MET A 4 15.99 16.76 6.07
CA MET A 4 14.62 17.24 6.31
C MET A 4 14.33 17.27 7.81
N THR A 5 13.52 18.24 8.25
CA THR A 5 13.01 18.26 9.62
C THR A 5 11.98 17.15 9.83
N LYS A 6 11.65 16.89 11.10
CA LYS A 6 10.61 15.93 11.47
C LYS A 6 9.25 16.34 10.88
N GLU A 7 8.94 17.63 10.88
CA GLU A 7 7.69 18.20 10.36
C GLU A 7 7.60 18.05 8.85
N GLU A 8 8.70 18.28 8.13
CA GLU A 8 8.80 18.07 6.68
C GLU A 8 8.59 16.59 6.32
N ILE A 9 9.18 15.67 7.10
CA ILE A 9 8.98 14.23 6.92
C ILE A 9 7.51 13.83 7.13
N ILE A 10 6.87 14.33 8.19
CA ILE A 10 5.46 14.03 8.49
C ILE A 10 4.55 14.54 7.36
N GLU A 11 4.78 15.77 6.88
CA GLU A 11 3.97 16.32 5.79
C GLU A 11 4.19 15.55 4.49
N GLN A 12 5.44 15.18 4.18
CA GLN A 12 5.72 14.35 3.01
C GLN A 12 5.03 12.98 3.10
N GLN A 13 5.06 12.33 4.26
CA GLN A 13 4.35 11.06 4.49
C GLN A 13 2.84 11.21 4.30
N ARG A 14 2.25 12.30 4.80
CA ARG A 14 0.84 12.61 4.58
C ARG A 14 0.52 12.76 3.09
N GLN A 15 1.31 13.53 2.35
CA GLN A 15 1.11 13.73 0.92
C GLN A 15 1.25 12.43 0.13
N LEU A 16 2.21 11.56 0.53
CA LEU A 16 2.37 10.24 -0.06
C LEU A 16 1.15 9.35 0.21
N ALA A 17 0.63 9.34 1.44
CA ALA A 17 -0.55 8.55 1.79
C ALA A 17 -1.80 8.96 0.98
N ILE A 18 -1.99 10.27 0.77
CA ILE A 18 -3.09 10.81 -0.07
C ILE A 18 -2.98 10.31 -1.51
N ARG A 19 -1.77 10.25 -2.07
CA ARG A 19 -1.53 9.79 -3.45
C ARG A 19 -1.53 8.28 -3.59
N PHE A 20 -1.13 7.58 -2.53
CA PHE A 20 -1.03 6.13 -2.52
C PHE A 20 -2.38 5.45 -2.70
N LYS A 21 -3.44 5.96 -2.05
CA LYS A 21 -4.79 5.40 -2.16
C LYS A 21 -5.31 5.35 -3.61
N PRO A 22 -5.41 6.46 -4.36
CA PRO A 22 -5.89 6.42 -5.74
C PRO A 22 -4.95 5.62 -6.66
N TRP A 23 -3.63 5.64 -6.40
CA TRP A 23 -2.68 4.82 -7.14
C TRP A 23 -2.91 3.31 -6.93
N MET A 24 -3.10 2.86 -5.68
CA MET A 24 -3.41 1.46 -5.37
C MET A 24 -4.72 1.02 -6.00
N GLU A 25 -5.77 1.85 -5.93
CA GLU A 25 -7.08 1.51 -6.50
C GLU A 25 -7.06 1.41 -8.04
N ASP A 26 -6.24 2.22 -8.72
CA ASP A 26 -6.03 2.07 -10.17
C ASP A 26 -5.20 0.83 -10.48
N LYS A 27 -4.12 0.58 -9.72
CA LYS A 27 -3.24 -0.58 -9.88
C LYS A 27 -3.98 -1.91 -9.70
N LYS A 28 -4.83 -2.00 -8.68
CA LYS A 28 -5.67 -3.18 -8.41
C LYS A 28 -6.49 -3.63 -9.61
N LYS A 29 -6.87 -2.71 -10.50
CA LYS A 29 -7.69 -3.03 -11.70
C LYS A 29 -6.87 -3.58 -12.87
N ARG A 30 -5.54 -3.51 -12.81
CA ARG A 30 -4.66 -3.78 -13.96
C ARG A 30 -3.60 -4.85 -13.67
N GLU A 31 -3.21 -4.97 -12.41
CA GLU A 31 -2.07 -5.78 -11.98
C GLU A 31 -2.44 -6.65 -10.78
N ILE A 32 -1.76 -7.80 -10.65
CA ILE A 32 -1.80 -8.59 -9.41
C ILE A 32 -0.94 -7.86 -8.38
N LEU A 33 -1.50 -7.55 -7.21
CA LEU A 33 -0.80 -6.84 -6.15
C LEU A 33 -0.64 -7.70 -4.91
N THR A 34 0.60 -7.86 -4.45
CA THR A 34 0.91 -8.50 -3.17
C THR A 34 1.10 -7.45 -2.09
N PHE A 35 0.34 -7.51 -0.99
CA PHE A 35 0.49 -6.59 0.14
C PHE A 35 0.12 -7.24 1.48
N GLN A 36 0.61 -6.64 2.56
CA GLN A 36 0.24 -7.03 3.92
C GLN A 36 -1.01 -6.28 4.38
N ARG A 37 -1.98 -7.02 4.92
CA ARG A 37 -3.19 -6.48 5.55
C ARG A 37 -2.91 -6.02 6.99
N PRO A 38 -3.78 -5.18 7.59
CA PRO A 38 -3.62 -4.74 8.97
C PRO A 38 -3.56 -5.87 10.01
N ASN A 39 -4.16 -7.03 9.70
CA ASN A 39 -4.13 -8.21 10.55
C ASN A 39 -2.83 -9.03 10.42
N GLY A 40 -1.88 -8.60 9.56
CA GLY A 40 -0.58 -9.23 9.38
C GLY A 40 -0.51 -10.24 8.23
N ASP A 41 -1.65 -10.64 7.66
CA ASP A 41 -1.70 -11.56 6.50
C ASP A 41 -1.09 -10.91 5.26
N ILE A 42 -0.37 -11.70 4.47
CA ILE A 42 0.08 -11.30 3.13
C ILE A 42 -0.90 -11.88 2.12
N VAL A 43 -1.41 -11.02 1.24
CA VAL A 43 -2.42 -11.39 0.25
C VAL A 43 -2.04 -10.94 -1.14
N ASP A 44 -2.46 -11.72 -2.13
CA ASP A 44 -2.50 -11.33 -3.53
C ASP A 44 -3.91 -10.82 -3.87
N HIS A 45 -3.98 -9.65 -4.49
CA HIS A 45 -5.20 -9.09 -5.07
C HIS A 45 -5.14 -9.19 -6.58
N TYR A 46 -6.15 -9.80 -7.19
CA TYR A 46 -6.26 -9.96 -8.63
C TYR A 46 -7.18 -8.88 -9.25
N PRO A 47 -6.98 -8.51 -10.53
CA PRO A 47 -7.81 -7.51 -11.22
C PRO A 47 -9.31 -7.81 -11.30
N ASP A 48 -9.71 -9.07 -11.14
CA ASP A 48 -11.11 -9.51 -11.10
C ASP A 48 -11.77 -9.31 -9.72
N GLY A 49 -11.03 -8.78 -8.74
CA GLY A 49 -11.49 -8.55 -7.37
C GLY A 49 -11.30 -9.74 -6.43
N ARG A 50 -10.76 -10.87 -6.91
CA ARG A 50 -10.40 -12.00 -6.04
C ARG A 50 -9.20 -11.63 -5.17
N GLU A 51 -9.22 -12.06 -3.91
CA GLU A 51 -8.07 -11.96 -3.01
C GLU A 51 -7.72 -13.34 -2.46
N GLU A 52 -6.43 -13.66 -2.42
CA GLU A 52 -5.91 -14.93 -1.90
C GLU A 52 -4.87 -14.66 -0.81
N VAL A 53 -4.99 -15.35 0.32
CA VAL A 53 -3.97 -15.28 1.37
C VAL A 53 -2.80 -16.17 0.97
N ILE A 54 -1.63 -15.56 0.74
CA ILE A 54 -0.39 -16.29 0.43
C ILE A 54 0.41 -16.62 1.69
N LYS A 55 0.20 -15.88 2.77
CA LYS A 55 0.80 -16.16 4.08
C LYS A 55 -0.05 -15.59 5.20
N TYR A 56 -0.42 -16.43 6.16
CA TYR A 56 -1.09 -15.98 7.38
C TYR A 56 -0.10 -15.30 8.33
N ALA A 57 -0.61 -14.34 9.11
CA ALA A 57 0.09 -13.85 10.29
C ALA A 57 0.48 -15.03 11.21
N LYS A 58 1.61 -14.89 11.90
CA LYS A 58 2.04 -15.87 12.91
C LYS A 58 1.31 -15.68 14.23
#